data_AF-A0A1B6JRM0-F1
#
_entry.id   AF-A0A1B6JRM0-F1
#
_cell.length_a   1.000
_cell.length_b   1.000
_cell.length_c   1.000
_cell.angle_alpha   90.00
_cell.angle_beta   90.00
_cell.angle_gamma   90.00
#
_symmetry.space_group_name_H-M   'P 1'
#
loop_
_entity.id
_entity.type
_entity.pdbx_description
1 polymer ?
#
loop_
_entity_poly.entity_id
_entity_poly.type
_entity_poly.pdbx_seq_one_letter_code
_entity_poly.pdbx_strand_id
1 'polypeptide(L)'
;EIVKTLILCSSLRELRINAELLDNEAASIFNGLKGLENLYVYGDAQSSEFVEVALSNLTSLKELSIVVDKLSDKAINAIKGCSKLEKLCLSECYNSSSFVEMLIPSLPLVREVEMNVRSL
;
A
#
# COMPACT_ATOMS: atom_id res chain seq x y z
N GLU A 1 -6.05 19.53 -1.07
CA GLU A 1 -7.48 19.77 -0.74
C GLU A 1 -8.39 18.57 -1.00
N ILE A 2 -8.33 17.92 -2.18
CA ILE A 2 -9.23 16.80 -2.52
C ILE A 2 -9.06 15.56 -1.63
N VAL A 3 -7.82 15.18 -1.27
CA VAL A 3 -7.58 13.99 -0.44
C VAL A 3 -8.28 14.09 0.92
N LYS A 4 -8.37 15.29 1.51
CA LYS A 4 -8.99 15.52 2.82
C LYS A 4 -10.47 15.16 2.87
N THR A 5 -11.18 15.28 1.76
CA THR A 5 -12.63 14.99 1.73
C THR A 5 -12.92 13.49 1.67
N LEU A 6 -11.94 12.65 1.34
CA LEU A 6 -12.11 11.19 1.26
C LEU A 6 -12.54 10.58 2.60
N ILE A 7 -12.15 11.18 3.74
CA ILE A 7 -12.54 10.70 5.07
C ILE A 7 -14.06 10.77 5.29
N LEU A 8 -14.76 11.62 4.53
CA LEU A 8 -16.22 11.74 4.59
C LEU A 8 -16.93 10.64 3.79
N CYS A 9 -16.21 9.94 2.91
CA CYS A 9 -16.75 8.87 2.07
C CYS A 9 -16.78 7.53 2.83
N SER A 10 -17.67 7.39 3.81
CA SER A 10 -17.79 6.17 4.64
C SER A 10 -18.10 4.88 3.84
N SER A 11 -18.69 5.03 2.66
CA SER A 11 -18.99 3.93 1.73
C SER A 11 -17.87 3.67 0.70
N LEU A 12 -16.74 4.38 0.76
CA LEU A 12 -15.64 4.19 -0.19
C LEU A 12 -15.06 2.77 -0.02
N ARG A 13 -14.92 2.06 -1.14
CA ARG A 13 -14.34 0.71 -1.22
C ARG A 13 -13.17 0.63 -2.18
N GLU A 14 -13.13 1.51 -3.17
CA GLU A 14 -12.05 1.57 -4.14
C GLU A 14 -11.53 3.00 -4.26
N LEU A 15 -10.21 3.14 -4.19
CA LEU A 15 -9.51 4.40 -4.41
C LEU A 15 -8.43 4.18 -5.45
N ARG A 16 -8.53 4.93 -6.54
CA ARG A 16 -7.51 5.05 -7.58
C ARG A 16 -7.01 6.48 -7.58
N ILE A 17 -5.72 6.68 -7.38
CA ILE A 17 -5.11 8.01 -7.37
C ILE A 17 -3.83 7.98 -8.19
N ASN A 18 -3.62 9.01 -9.01
CA ASN A 18 -2.34 9.29 -9.65
C ASN A 18 -1.71 10.47 -8.89
N ALA A 19 -0.57 10.24 -8.27
CA ALA A 19 0.11 11.23 -7.44
C ALA A 19 1.62 11.17 -7.70
N GLU A 20 2.26 12.34 -7.70
CA GLU A 20 3.72 12.43 -7.66
C GLU A 20 4.19 11.97 -6.28
N LEU A 21 3.90 12.72 -5.23
CA LEU A 21 4.26 12.33 -3.87
C LEU A 21 3.13 12.64 -2.89
N LEU A 22 2.70 11.62 -2.15
CA LEU A 22 1.76 11.74 -1.05
C LEU A 22 2.54 11.96 0.25
N ASP A 23 2.16 13.00 0.98
CA ASP A 23 2.78 13.37 2.25
C ASP A 23 2.14 12.64 3.44
N ASN A 24 2.64 12.93 4.64
CA ASN A 24 2.16 12.34 5.89
C ASN A 24 0.71 12.74 6.23
N GLU A 25 0.23 13.88 5.73
CA GLU A 25 -1.18 14.26 5.89
C GLU A 25 -2.07 13.36 5.04
N ALA A 26 -1.71 13.14 3.77
CA ALA A 26 -2.38 12.19 2.90
C ALA A 26 -2.37 10.77 3.48
N ALA A 27 -1.23 10.33 4.03
CA ALA A 27 -1.11 9.02 4.66
C ALA A 27 -2.09 8.86 5.84
N SER A 28 -2.20 9.87 6.69
CA SER A 28 -3.12 9.87 7.84
C SER A 28 -4.59 9.80 7.40
N ILE A 29 -4.93 10.39 6.26
CA ILE A 29 -6.29 10.31 5.70
C ILE A 29 -6.56 8.89 5.19
N PHE A 30 -5.62 8.30 4.45
CA PHE A 30 -5.75 6.95 3.91
C PHE A 30 -5.91 5.96 5.05
N ASN A 31 -5.16 6.12 6.13
CA ASN A 31 -5.28 5.33 7.35
C ASN A 31 -6.71 5.30 7.94
N GLY A 32 -7.46 6.40 7.78
CA GLY A 32 -8.85 6.51 8.23
C GLY A 32 -9.86 5.76 7.36
N LEU A 33 -9.49 5.32 6.15
CA LEU A 33 -10.37 4.65 5.19
C LEU A 33 -10.54 3.15 5.50
N LYS A 34 -10.92 2.81 6.74
CA LYS A 34 -10.96 1.41 7.26
C LYS A 34 -11.83 0.44 6.45
N GLY A 35 -12.77 0.97 5.69
CA GLY A 35 -13.64 0.20 4.79
C GLY A 35 -13.07 -0.03 3.39
N LEU A 36 -11.91 0.55 3.05
CA LEU A 36 -11.31 0.44 1.73
C LEU A 36 -10.89 -1.00 1.43
N GLU A 37 -11.28 -1.49 0.27
CA GLU A 37 -10.99 -2.84 -0.21
C GLU A 37 -9.94 -2.82 -1.33
N ASN A 38 -9.94 -1.80 -2.20
CA ASN A 38 -9.01 -1.71 -3.31
C ASN A 38 -8.28 -0.36 -3.29
N LEU A 39 -6.95 -0.39 -3.25
CA LEU A 39 -6.11 0.81 -3.28
C LEU A 39 -5.11 0.71 -4.43
N TYR A 40 -5.18 1.67 -5.34
CA TYR A 40 -4.22 1.81 -6.43
C TYR A 40 -3.63 3.21 -6.41
N VAL A 41 -2.32 3.28 -6.16
CA VAL A 41 -1.53 4.50 -6.20
C VAL A 41 -0.59 4.41 -7.40
N TYR A 42 -0.91 5.19 -8.42
CA TYR A 42 -0.13 5.36 -9.64
C TYR A 42 0.69 6.65 -9.57
N GLY A 43 1.65 6.78 -10.48
CA GLY A 43 2.53 7.95 -10.57
C GLY A 43 3.93 7.61 -10.08
N ASP A 44 4.53 8.54 -9.35
CA ASP A 44 5.90 8.36 -8.87
C ASP A 44 5.93 7.45 -7.63
N ALA A 45 7.14 7.02 -7.30
CA ALA A 45 7.38 6.13 -6.18
C ALA A 45 7.08 6.84 -4.85
N GLN A 46 6.29 6.17 -4.00
CA GLN A 46 5.93 6.69 -2.69
C GLN A 46 6.98 6.31 -1.63
N SER A 47 7.07 7.13 -0.59
CA SER A 47 8.02 6.90 0.50
C SER A 47 7.60 5.71 1.38
N SER A 48 8.58 5.07 2.04
CA SER A 48 8.28 4.03 3.02
C SER A 48 7.41 4.54 4.18
N GLU A 49 7.56 5.80 4.57
CA GLU A 49 6.81 6.40 5.68
C GLU A 49 5.34 6.58 5.31
N PHE A 50 5.07 6.99 4.07
CA PHE A 50 3.71 7.02 3.55
C PHE A 50 3.05 5.63 3.63
N VAL A 51 3.74 4.59 3.15
CA VAL A 51 3.22 3.21 3.17
C VAL A 51 2.94 2.72 4.60
N GLU A 52 3.88 2.94 5.51
CA GLU A 52 3.74 2.60 6.94
C GLU A 52 2.46 3.20 7.53
N VAL A 53 2.28 4.51 7.37
CA VAL A 53 1.15 5.23 7.97
C VAL A 53 -0.15 4.90 7.25
N ALA A 54 -0.17 4.98 5.92
CA ALA A 54 -1.38 4.83 5.10
C ALA A 54 -2.02 3.45 5.27
N LEU A 55 -1.23 2.37 5.36
CA LEU A 55 -1.74 1.01 5.36
C LEU A 55 -2.03 0.44 6.75
N SER A 56 -1.51 1.04 7.83
CA SER A 56 -1.53 0.44 9.18
C SER A 56 -2.92 0.07 9.73
N ASN A 57 -4.00 0.67 9.22
CA ASN A 57 -5.39 0.36 9.62
C ASN A 57 -6.27 -0.17 8.48
N LEU A 58 -5.72 -0.44 7.29
CA LEU A 58 -6.48 -0.92 6.13
C LEU A 58 -6.67 -2.45 6.16
N THR A 59 -7.30 -2.94 7.22
CA THR A 59 -7.54 -4.38 7.44
C THR A 59 -8.62 -4.98 6.52
N SER A 60 -9.37 -4.14 5.80
CA SER A 60 -10.34 -4.56 4.79
C SER A 60 -9.73 -4.71 3.39
N LEU A 61 -8.47 -4.30 3.20
CA LEU A 61 -7.84 -4.23 1.90
C LEU A 61 -7.65 -5.64 1.30
N LYS A 62 -8.11 -5.80 0.07
CA LYS A 62 -8.03 -7.00 -0.76
C LYS A 62 -7.08 -6.82 -1.92
N GLU A 63 -7.01 -5.61 -2.49
CA GLU A 63 -6.12 -5.30 -3.61
C GLU A 63 -5.26 -4.08 -3.28
N LEU A 64 -3.94 -4.24 -3.42
CA LEU A 64 -2.97 -3.17 -3.28
C LEU A 64 -2.09 -3.10 -4.52
N SER A 65 -2.03 -1.92 -5.14
CA SER A 65 -1.06 -1.60 -6.18
C SER A 65 -0.37 -0.29 -5.82
N ILE A 66 0.95 -0.33 -5.65
CA ILE A 66 1.74 0.86 -5.32
C ILE A 66 3.17 0.74 -5.81
N VAL A 67 3.70 1.87 -6.32
CA VAL A 67 5.13 2.03 -6.60
C VAL A 67 5.77 2.67 -5.37
N VAL A 68 6.87 2.08 -4.88
CA VAL A 68 7.56 2.52 -3.66
C VAL A 68 9.04 2.69 -3.93
N ASP A 69 9.65 3.69 -3.30
CA ASP A 69 11.10 3.94 -3.48
C ASP A 69 11.91 2.81 -2.85
N LYS A 70 11.60 2.56 -1.57
CA LYS A 70 12.17 1.51 -0.74
C LYS A 70 11.16 1.11 0.33
N LEU A 71 11.07 -0.17 0.68
CA LEU A 71 10.31 -0.61 1.86
C LEU A 71 11.21 -0.74 3.09
N SER A 72 10.81 -0.10 4.20
CA SER A 72 11.34 -0.39 5.54
C SER A 72 10.58 -1.54 6.20
N ASP A 73 11.16 -2.14 7.24
CA ASP A 73 10.50 -3.20 8.03
C ASP A 73 9.14 -2.77 8.59
N LYS A 74 8.99 -1.49 8.93
CA LYS A 74 7.72 -0.96 9.43
C LYS A 74 6.65 -0.88 8.35
N ALA A 75 7.02 -0.44 7.14
CA ALA A 75 6.11 -0.46 5.99
C ALA A 75 5.72 -1.88 5.60
N ILE A 76 6.68 -2.81 5.63
CA ILE A 76 6.41 -4.25 5.42
C ILE A 76 5.41 -4.76 6.45
N ASN A 77 5.59 -4.43 7.74
CA ASN A 77 4.66 -4.83 8.78
C ASN A 77 3.26 -4.21 8.61
N ALA A 78 3.17 -2.98 8.09
CA ALA A 78 1.89 -2.37 7.75
C ALA A 78 1.17 -3.14 6.64
N ILE A 79 1.89 -3.54 5.58
CA ILE A 79 1.32 -4.38 4.50
C ILE A 79 0.89 -5.75 5.05
N LYS A 80 1.65 -6.37 5.96
CA LYS A 80 1.25 -7.62 6.64
C LYS A 80 -0.04 -7.47 7.45
N GLY A 81 -0.33 -6.26 7.95
CA GLY A 81 -1.58 -5.93 8.64
C GLY A 81 -2.82 -5.97 7.75
N CYS A 82 -2.66 -5.88 6.42
CA CYS A 82 -3.71 -6.07 5.43
C CYS A 82 -4.04 -7.57 5.27
N SER A 83 -4.57 -8.19 6.32
CA SER A 83 -4.78 -9.64 6.42
C SER A 83 -5.77 -10.23 5.41
N LYS A 84 -6.54 -9.38 4.71
CA LYS A 84 -7.48 -9.75 3.65
C LYS A 84 -6.90 -9.61 2.24
N LEU A 85 -5.61 -9.31 2.11
CA LEU A 85 -5.02 -9.07 0.79
C LEU A 85 -5.06 -10.33 -0.07
N GLU A 86 -5.62 -10.19 -1.27
CA GLU A 86 -5.77 -11.24 -2.27
C GLU A 86 -4.86 -10.98 -3.48
N LYS A 87 -4.64 -9.69 -3.81
CA LYS A 87 -3.76 -9.24 -4.90
C LYS A 87 -2.77 -8.19 -4.42
N LEU A 88 -1.51 -8.41 -4.76
CA LEU A 88 -0.42 -7.50 -4.41
C LEU A 88 0.40 -7.18 -5.66
N CYS A 89 0.34 -5.92 -6.10
CA CYS A 89 1.23 -5.37 -7.10
C CYS A 89 2.19 -4.37 -6.43
N LEU A 90 3.47 -4.72 -6.35
CA LEU A 90 4.51 -3.88 -5.76
C LEU A 90 5.66 -3.67 -6.74
N SER A 91 5.92 -2.41 -7.06
CA SER A 91 7.10 -2.03 -7.84
C SER A 91 8.05 -1.25 -6.96
N GLU A 92 9.23 -1.80 -6.66
CA GLU A 92 10.24 -1.12 -5.85
C GLU A 92 11.33 -0.53 -6.76
N CYS A 93 11.56 0.77 -6.62
CA CYS A 93 12.54 1.47 -7.44
C CYS A 93 13.98 1.20 -7.00
N TYR A 94 14.21 0.89 -5.72
CA TYR A 94 15.56 0.71 -5.14
C TYR A 94 15.62 -0.39 -4.05
N ASN A 95 16.21 -1.55 -4.42
CA ASN A 95 16.87 -2.61 -3.61
C ASN A 95 16.20 -3.99 -3.47
N SER A 96 17.09 -4.97 -3.26
CA SER A 96 17.02 -6.40 -2.86
C SER A 96 15.65 -7.09 -2.71
N SER A 97 15.50 -8.23 -3.39
CA SER A 97 14.40 -9.20 -3.29
C SER A 97 14.09 -9.74 -1.88
N SER A 98 14.86 -9.38 -0.85
CA SER A 98 14.72 -9.85 0.53
C SER A 98 13.38 -9.51 1.20
N PHE A 99 12.68 -8.45 0.79
CA PHE A 99 11.37 -8.17 1.38
C PHE A 99 10.30 -9.18 0.94
N VAL A 100 10.44 -9.77 -0.27
CA VAL A 100 9.50 -10.76 -0.82
C VAL A 100 9.47 -11.98 0.09
N GLU A 101 10.65 -12.44 0.52
CA GLU A 101 10.83 -13.55 1.46
C GLU A 101 10.18 -13.27 2.82
N MET A 102 10.15 -12.00 3.25
CA MET A 102 9.53 -11.60 4.51
C MET A 102 8.01 -11.38 4.39
N LEU A 103 7.52 -10.90 3.25
CA LEU A 103 6.15 -10.42 3.06
C LEU A 103 5.21 -11.55 2.67
N ILE A 104 5.56 -12.33 1.63
CA ILE A 104 4.67 -13.34 1.06
C ILE A 104 4.23 -14.41 2.07
N PRO A 105 5.11 -14.96 2.93
CA PRO A 105 4.67 -15.95 3.93
C PRO A 105 3.67 -15.41 4.95
N SER A 106 3.56 -14.09 5.09
CA SER A 106 2.67 -13.43 6.05
C SER A 106 1.31 -13.06 5.44
N LEU A 107 1.08 -13.31 4.15
CA LEU A 107 -0.12 -12.94 3.41
C LEU A 107 -0.83 -14.18 2.86
N PRO A 108 -1.53 -14.96 3.71
CA PRO A 108 -1.99 -16.31 3.36
C PRO A 108 -3.13 -16.35 2.32
N LEU A 109 -3.79 -15.22 2.06
CA LEU A 109 -4.87 -15.11 1.09
C LEU A 109 -4.42 -14.60 -0.28
N VAL A 110 -3.16 -14.18 -0.40
CA VAL A 110 -2.63 -13.65 -1.66
C VAL A 110 -2.55 -14.77 -2.69
N ARG A 111 -3.25 -14.56 -3.81
CA ARG A 111 -3.30 -15.49 -4.95
C ARG A 111 -2.68 -14.91 -6.23
N GLU A 112 -2.50 -13.60 -6.27
CA GLU A 112 -1.87 -12.89 -7.38
C GLU A 112 -0.81 -11.95 -6.84
N VAL A 113 0.43 -12.12 -7.32
CA VAL A 113 1.58 -11.29 -6.98
C VAL A 113 2.22 -10.80 -8.27
N GLU A 114 2.28 -9.48 -8.43
CA GLU A 114 3.09 -8.83 -9.45
C GLU A 114 4.17 -8.02 -8.75
N MET A 115 5.42 -8.30 -9.07
CA MET A 115 6.55 -7.60 -8.48
C MET A 115 7.54 -7.19 -9.56
N ASN A 116 7.89 -5.91 -9.56
CA ASN A 116 9.01 -5.39 -10.33
C ASN A 116 10.15 -5.09 -9.37
N VAL A 117 11.13 -6.01 -9.35
CA VAL A 117 12.37 -5.87 -8.58
C VAL A 117 13.49 -5.66 -9.58
N ARG A 118 14.19 -4.53 -9.49
CA ARG A 118 15.28 -4.18 -10.42
C ARG A 118 16.53 -5.08 -10.32
N SER A 119 16.57 -6.02 -9.37
CA SER A 119 17.65 -6.99 -9.21
C SER A 119 17.15 -8.24 -8.48
N LEU A 120 17.19 -9.40 -9.15
CA LEU A 120 17.01 -10.74 -8.56
C LEU A 120 18.38 -11.41 -8.44
#